data_AF-A0A945UTM1-F1
#
_entry.id   AF-A0A945UTM1-F1
#
_cell.length_a   1.000
_cell.length_b   1.000
_cell.length_c   1.000
_cell.angle_alpha   90.00
_cell.angle_beta   90.00
_cell.angle_gamma   90.00
#
_symmetry.space_group_name_H-M   'P 1'
#
loop_
_entity.id
_entity.type
_entity.pdbx_description
1 polymer ?
#
loop_
_entity_poly.entity_id
_entity_poly.type
_entity_poly.pdbx_seq_one_letter_code
_entity_poly.pdbx_strand_id
1 'polypeptide(L)' 'MLSIIRTGLLFAGLSLSIGGATAEPNRLIHEKSPYLRQHAHNPVDWYP' A
#
# COMPACT_ATOMS: atom_id res chain seq x y z
N MET A 1 11.21 21.51 40.24
CA MET A 1 11.57 22.59 39.30
C MET A 1 12.52 22.02 38.26
N LEU A 2 12.38 22.45 37.00
CA LEU A 2 13.18 22.11 35.82
C LEU A 2 12.70 20.95 34.92
N SER A 3 11.59 21.21 34.24
CA SER A 3 11.43 21.21 32.77
C SER A 3 12.34 20.39 31.84
N ILE A 4 11.66 19.68 30.93
CA ILE A 4 11.89 19.70 29.46
C ILE A 4 13.19 19.05 28.96
N ILE A 5 13.13 17.75 28.63
CA ILE A 5 13.82 17.18 27.46
C ILE A 5 12.89 16.17 26.77
N ARG A 6 11.91 16.66 26.01
CA ARG A 6 11.22 15.90 24.95
C ARG A 6 10.94 16.77 23.71
N THR A 7 11.76 17.80 23.51
CA THR A 7 11.70 18.65 22.32
C THR A 7 12.79 18.18 21.36
N GLY A 8 12.40 17.62 20.20
CA GLY A 8 13.28 17.53 19.04
C GLY A 8 13.90 16.16 18.75
N LEU A 9 13.12 15.22 18.21
CA LEU A 9 13.66 14.20 17.30
C LEU A 9 12.86 14.23 15.99
N LEU A 10 13.26 15.18 15.14
CA LEU A 10 13.39 15.04 13.69
C LEU A 10 12.48 13.99 13.02
N PHE A 11 11.21 14.32 12.83
CA PHE A 11 10.37 13.70 11.78
C PHE A 11 10.47 14.50 10.47
N ALA A 12 11.69 14.94 10.14
CA ALA A 12 12.00 15.58 8.88
C ALA A 12 12.88 14.63 8.06
N GLY A 13 12.36 14.16 6.92
CA GLY A 13 13.24 13.80 5.80
C GLY A 13 13.34 12.34 5.38
N LEU A 14 12.27 11.54 5.40
CA LEU A 14 12.21 10.37 4.52
C LEU A 14 10.80 10.15 3.95
N SER A 15 10.39 11.04 3.05
CA SER A 15 9.33 10.68 2.10
C SER A 15 9.99 9.79 1.04
N LEU A 16 10.18 8.52 1.37
CA LEU A 16 10.55 7.50 0.39
C LEU A 16 9.34 7.41 -0.55
N SER A 17 9.40 8.09 -1.70
CA SER A 17 8.47 7.84 -2.79
C SER A 17 8.76 6.43 -3.28
N ILE A 18 8.16 5.46 -2.59
CA ILE A 18 8.05 4.09 -3.05
C ILE A 18 7.28 4.23 -4.36
N GLY A 19 7.98 4.06 -5.49
CA GLY A 19 7.36 4.08 -6.80
C GLY A 19 6.16 3.15 -6.73
N GLY A 20 4.97 3.72 -6.77
CA GLY A 20 3.73 2.98 -6.81
C GLY A 20 3.69 2.29 -8.16
N ALA A 21 4.23 1.07 -8.23
CA ALA A 21 3.92 0.16 -9.31
C ALA A 21 2.40 0.10 -9.35
N THR A 22 1.80 0.73 -10.36
CA THR A 22 0.37 0.65 -10.61
C THR A 22 0.11 -0.81 -10.86
N ALA A 23 -0.38 -1.52 -9.84
CA ALA A 23 -0.65 -2.93 -9.92
C ALA A 23 -1.74 -3.11 -10.98
N GLU A 24 -1.28 -3.42 -12.20
CA GLU A 24 -2.15 -3.65 -13.34
C GLU A 24 -3.14 -4.74 -12.93
N PRO A 25 -4.45 -4.49 -13.09
CA PRO A 25 -5.44 -5.48 -12.72
C PRO A 25 -5.24 -6.74 -13.56
N ASN A 26 -5.18 -7.89 -12.90
CA ASN A 26 -5.13 -9.19 -13.52
C ASN A 26 -6.51 -9.57 -14.11
N ARG A 27 -6.59 -10.77 -14.71
CA ARG A 27 -7.81 -11.29 -15.36
C ARG A 27 -9.05 -11.31 -14.47
N LEU A 28 -8.89 -11.32 -13.14
CA LEU A 28 -10.02 -11.40 -12.21
C LEU A 28 -10.91 -10.16 -12.22
N ILE A 29 -10.47 -9.05 -12.81
CA ILE A 29 -11.29 -7.84 -12.94
C ILE A 29 -12.60 -8.07 -13.70
N HIS A 30 -12.63 -9.07 -14.59
CA HIS A 30 -13.80 -9.44 -15.40
C HIS A 30 -14.66 -10.55 -14.78
N GLU A 31 -14.28 -11.06 -13.61
CA GLU A 31 -15.03 -12.14 -12.94
C GLU A 31 -16.35 -11.63 -12.33
N LYS A 32 -17.38 -12.48 -12.36
CA LYS A 32 -18.70 -12.12 -11.80
C LYS A 32 -18.71 -12.12 -10.28
N SER A 33 -17.88 -12.97 -9.66
CA SER A 33 -17.82 -13.09 -8.21
C SER A 33 -17.26 -11.80 -7.60
N PRO A 34 -17.98 -11.17 -6.65
CA PRO A 34 -17.46 -9.98 -5.96
C PRO A 34 -16.18 -10.30 -5.18
N TYR A 35 -16.03 -11.53 -4.70
CA TYR A 35 -14.82 -11.99 -4.01
C TYR A 35 -13.61 -12.05 -4.96
N LEU A 36 -13.77 -12.61 -6.16
CA LEU A 36 -12.66 -12.72 -7.12
C LEU A 36 -12.18 -11.33 -7.59
N ARG A 37 -13.10 -10.39 -7.85
CA ARG A 37 -12.72 -9.03 -8.26
C ARG A 37 -11.93 -8.25 -7.20
N GLN A 38 -12.11 -8.55 -5.91
CA GLN A 38 -11.31 -7.92 -4.85
C GLN A 38 -9.82 -8.28 -4.96
N HIS A 39 -9.50 -9.41 -5.58
CA HIS A 39 -8.13 -9.87 -5.80
C HIS A 39 -7.55 -9.47 -7.16
N ALA A 40 -8.27 -8.66 -7.95
CA ALA A 40 -7.82 -8.25 -9.28
C ALA A 40 -6.51 -7.45 -9.27
N HIS A 41 -6.20 -6.72 -8.20
CA HIS A 41 -4.96 -5.93 -8.08
C HIS A 41 -3.84 -6.65 -7.34
N ASN A 42 -4.01 -7.94 -7.03
CA ASN A 42 -2.94 -8.73 -6.44
C ASN A 42 -1.92 -9.07 -7.53
N PRO A 43 -0.61 -8.86 -7.33
CA PRO A 43 0.43 -9.27 -8.28
C PRO A 43 0.48 -10.78 -8.54
N VAL A 44 -0.21 -11.58 -7.71
CA VAL A 44 -0.38 -13.01 -7.92
C VAL A 44 -1.44 -13.27 -8.98
N ASP A 45 -1.09 -14.04 -10.01
CA ASP A 45 -2.04 -14.56 -10.99
C ASP A 45 -2.85 -15.72 -10.40
N TRP A 46 -4.04 -15.41 -9.93
CA TRP A 46 -4.98 -16.38 -9.38
C TRP A 46 -5.74 -17.10 -10.50
N TYR A 47 -5.88 -18.42 -10.35
CA TYR A 47 -6.72 -19.27 -11.19
C TYR A 47 -7.95 -19.70 -10.39
N PRO A 48 -9.17 -19.57 -10.94
CA PRO A 48 -10.38 -20.08 -10.30
C PRO A 48 -10.43 -21.61 -10.27
#